data_AF-A0A945UQH6-F1
#
_entry.id   AF-A0A945UQH6-F1
#
_cell.length_a   1.000
_cell.length_b   1.000
_cell.length_c   1.000
_cell.angle_alpha   90.00
_cell.angle_beta   90.00
_cell.angle_gamma   90.00
#
_symmetry.space_group_name_H-M   'P 1'
#
loop_
_entity.id
_entity.type
_entity.pdbx_description
1 polymer ?
#
loop_
_entity_poly.entity_id
_entity_poly.type
_entity_poly.pdbx_seq_one_letter_code
_entity_poly.pdbx_strand_id
1 'polypeptide(L)'
;MLSFTRELMSEISTMPRALWVLTGGQFINRFGSFVFPFLSLYLVEQNLTLGKVAWVIGAMSVGGIFAPFAGGYLADAMGRRNTIVLSLVGSAVTVLGIYFASSFIGLVAISFLHGFLTYMFGPAANALMSDVVPAEKRVLAFAIFRLALNAGFAAGPAVAGFLFTRSPMLIFVGDAVTTLVFAGLALALLPHGLRTVKGRVSSPRVAWLSWKEAAQDGWRNGPFLQLLIAKLFMAVAFVQVFNILALDTKARGLTTVEYGLVMGFNGFIIMVVELPLAQWIKRFPAKPVSALGFGIIGLGCGSFAFANELWEFFVAMGLFTLGEMIALPVSAAYGAQVAPEKYRGRYFGFFSVMWGFSAVVGSAGIRIYESIGSNWWLLTGACGVLAAAILIPVFRDTRPAIFTEKSSDSMGAAES
;
A
#
# COMPACT_ATOMS: atom_id res chain seq x y z
N MET A 1 20.35 -23.80 -9.88
CA MET A 1 18.90 -23.50 -9.77
C MET A 1 18.19 -24.47 -8.82
N LEU A 2 18.34 -25.80 -8.98
CA LEU A 2 17.72 -26.80 -8.08
C LEU A 2 18.21 -26.77 -6.61
N SER A 3 19.47 -26.42 -6.35
CA SER A 3 20.02 -26.27 -4.99
C SER A 3 19.42 -25.06 -4.27
N PHE A 4 19.42 -23.90 -4.92
CA PHE A 4 18.81 -22.66 -4.44
C PHE A 4 17.33 -22.82 -4.12
N THR A 5 16.56 -23.51 -4.98
CA THR A 5 15.15 -23.79 -4.72
C THR A 5 14.95 -24.72 -3.52
N ARG A 6 15.82 -25.71 -3.30
CA ARG A 6 15.73 -26.59 -2.11
C ARG A 6 16.06 -25.83 -0.83
N GLU A 7 17.09 -24.99 -0.85
CA GLU A 7 17.52 -24.16 0.28
C GLU A 7 16.41 -23.18 0.67
N LEU A 8 15.84 -22.47 -0.31
CA LEU A 8 14.69 -21.59 -0.10
C LEU A 8 13.49 -22.34 0.47
N MET A 9 13.13 -23.51 -0.09
CA MET A 9 12.01 -24.31 0.43
C MET A 9 12.26 -24.84 1.84
N SER A 10 13.51 -25.19 2.17
CA SER A 10 13.91 -25.58 3.52
C SER A 10 13.75 -24.41 4.49
N GLU A 11 14.23 -23.22 4.14
CA GLU A 11 14.02 -22.01 4.97
C GLU A 11 12.55 -21.71 5.19
N ILE A 12 11.73 -21.78 4.14
CA ILE A 12 10.28 -21.58 4.21
C ILE A 12 9.63 -22.60 5.14
N SER A 13 9.99 -23.89 5.06
CA SER A 13 9.38 -24.94 5.91
C SER A 13 9.67 -24.79 7.40
N THR A 14 10.72 -24.05 7.76
CA THR A 14 11.11 -23.81 9.17
C THR A 14 10.48 -22.55 9.76
N MET A 15 9.63 -21.84 9.01
CA MET A 15 8.97 -20.63 9.48
C MET A 15 7.94 -20.94 10.58
N PRO A 16 7.77 -20.05 11.58
CA PRO A 16 6.86 -20.28 12.68
C PRO A 16 5.40 -20.31 12.19
N ARG A 17 4.56 -21.14 12.83
CA ARG A 17 3.12 -21.26 12.52
C ARG A 17 2.40 -19.91 12.49
N ALA A 18 2.76 -18.98 13.37
CA ALA A 18 2.18 -17.65 13.43
C ALA A 18 2.34 -16.85 12.11
N LEU A 19 3.48 -17.01 11.42
CA LEU A 19 3.69 -16.39 10.10
C LEU A 19 2.68 -16.91 9.08
N TRP A 20 2.42 -18.21 9.07
CA TRP A 20 1.47 -18.84 8.13
C TRP A 20 0.03 -18.44 8.41
N VAL A 21 -0.35 -18.29 9.69
CA VAL A 21 -1.66 -17.74 10.07
C VAL A 21 -1.82 -16.31 9.59
N LEU A 22 -0.81 -15.45 9.78
CA LEU A 22 -0.83 -14.07 9.29
C LEU A 22 -0.88 -14.00 7.76
N THR A 23 -0.05 -14.80 7.08
CA THR A 23 0.08 -14.82 5.62
C THR A 23 -1.19 -15.34 4.96
N GLY A 24 -1.68 -16.51 5.37
CA GLY A 24 -2.90 -17.10 4.81
C GLY A 24 -4.14 -16.27 5.15
N GLY A 25 -4.21 -15.74 6.38
CA GLY A 25 -5.28 -14.84 6.78
C GLY A 25 -5.28 -13.53 6.01
N GLN A 26 -4.11 -12.95 5.75
CA GLN A 26 -4.01 -11.75 4.91
C GLN A 26 -4.30 -12.01 3.44
N PHE A 27 -3.94 -13.17 2.90
CA PHE A 27 -4.38 -13.56 1.56
C PHE A 27 -5.92 -13.54 1.48
N ILE A 28 -6.61 -14.15 2.45
CA ILE A 28 -8.08 -14.18 2.51
C ILE A 28 -8.66 -12.76 2.64
N ASN A 29 -8.11 -11.93 3.54
CA ASN A 29 -8.58 -10.56 3.75
C ASN A 29 -8.34 -9.65 2.52
N ARG A 30 -7.19 -9.77 1.85
CA ARG A 30 -6.90 -9.00 0.63
C ARG A 30 -7.72 -9.47 -0.56
N PHE A 31 -7.97 -10.77 -0.67
CA PHE A 31 -8.92 -11.31 -1.64
C PHE A 31 -10.30 -10.69 -1.44
N GLY A 32 -10.79 -10.66 -0.20
CA GLY A 32 -12.10 -10.11 0.12
C GLY A 32 -12.18 -8.58 0.22
N SER A 33 -11.13 -7.81 -0.11
CA SER A 33 -11.15 -6.34 -0.08
C SER A 33 -11.99 -5.74 -1.22
N PHE A 34 -13.22 -6.24 -1.38
CA PHE A 34 -14.15 -6.00 -2.47
C PHE A 34 -14.70 -4.57 -2.46
N VAL A 35 -14.87 -4.01 -1.26
CA VAL A 35 -15.47 -2.67 -1.10
C VAL A 35 -14.53 -1.59 -1.61
N PHE A 36 -13.23 -1.70 -1.36
CA PHE A 36 -12.25 -0.65 -1.67
C PHE A 36 -12.30 -0.16 -3.14
N PRO A 37 -12.24 -1.02 -4.17
CA PRO A 37 -12.32 -0.56 -5.57
C PRO A 37 -13.72 -0.12 -6.02
N PHE A 38 -14.79 -0.55 -5.35
CA PHE A 38 -16.17 -0.26 -5.77
C PHE A 38 -16.87 0.81 -4.92
N LEU A 39 -16.23 1.30 -3.85
CA LEU A 39 -16.87 2.18 -2.87
C LEU A 39 -17.37 3.48 -3.49
N SER A 40 -16.57 4.15 -4.34
CA SER A 40 -17.00 5.39 -4.98
C SER A 40 -18.23 5.17 -5.87
N LEU A 41 -18.23 4.09 -6.66
CA LEU A 41 -19.35 3.70 -7.50
C LEU A 41 -20.61 3.39 -6.67
N TYR A 42 -20.47 2.58 -5.62
CA TYR A 42 -21.58 2.28 -4.71
C TYR A 42 -22.23 3.54 -4.16
N LEU A 43 -21.43 4.50 -3.67
CA LEU A 43 -21.94 5.72 -3.06
C LEU A 43 -22.70 6.59 -4.07
N VAL A 44 -22.24 6.66 -5.33
CA VAL A 44 -22.99 7.33 -6.41
C VAL A 44 -24.30 6.62 -6.72
N GLU A 45 -24.34 5.29 -6.76
CA GLU A 45 -25.59 4.53 -6.93
C GLU A 45 -26.58 4.71 -5.77
N GLN A 46 -26.09 5.08 -4.58
CA GLN A 46 -26.93 5.53 -3.46
C GLN A 46 -27.37 7.00 -3.57
N ASN A 47 -27.24 7.62 -4.75
CA ASN A 47 -27.62 8.99 -5.07
C ASN A 47 -26.82 10.06 -4.29
N LEU A 48 -25.60 9.75 -3.84
CA LEU A 48 -24.72 10.78 -3.29
C LEU A 48 -24.06 11.57 -4.42
N THR A 49 -23.98 12.89 -4.22
CA THR A 49 -23.18 13.76 -5.09
C THR A 49 -21.69 13.41 -4.98
N LEU A 50 -20.91 13.68 -6.02
CA LEU A 50 -19.45 13.43 -6.03
C LEU A 50 -18.73 14.17 -4.89
N GLY A 51 -19.21 15.36 -4.52
CA GLY A 51 -18.76 16.06 -3.32
C GLY A 51 -18.97 15.29 -2.00
N LYS A 52 -20.11 14.60 -1.84
CA LYS A 52 -20.37 13.74 -0.67
C LYS A 52 -19.51 12.48 -0.70
N VAL A 53 -19.31 11.87 -1.88
CA VAL A 53 -18.40 10.71 -2.06
C VAL A 53 -16.98 11.06 -1.62
N ALA A 54 -16.49 12.23 -2.03
CA ALA A 54 -15.18 12.75 -1.65
C ALA A 54 -15.01 12.88 -0.12
N TRP A 55 -16.04 13.33 0.59
CA TRP A 55 -16.03 13.41 2.05
C TRP A 55 -15.98 12.04 2.72
N VAL A 56 -16.72 11.06 2.21
CA VAL A 56 -16.76 9.69 2.76
C VAL A 56 -15.40 9.00 2.61
N ILE A 57 -14.83 9.02 1.39
CA ILE A 57 -13.50 8.43 1.11
C ILE A 57 -12.39 9.21 1.82
N GLY A 58 -12.51 10.55 1.88
CA GLY A 58 -11.59 11.40 2.62
C GLY A 58 -11.58 11.07 4.10
N ALA A 59 -12.75 10.91 4.73
CA ALA A 59 -12.87 10.54 6.14
C ALA A 59 -12.21 9.19 6.44
N MET A 60 -12.41 8.18 5.58
CA MET A 60 -11.73 6.90 5.68
C MET A 60 -10.19 7.04 5.59
N SER A 61 -9.72 7.90 4.68
CA SER A 61 -8.28 8.20 4.55
C SER A 61 -7.70 8.88 5.79
N VAL A 62 -8.42 9.86 6.35
CA VAL A 62 -8.02 10.56 7.58
C VAL A 62 -7.96 9.59 8.76
N GLY A 63 -8.94 8.69 8.92
CA GLY A 63 -8.90 7.64 9.93
C GLY A 63 -7.66 6.76 9.79
N GLY A 64 -7.31 6.40 8.56
CA GLY A 64 -6.12 5.60 8.25
C GLY A 64 -4.78 6.28 8.57
N ILE A 65 -4.70 7.61 8.59
CA ILE A 65 -3.48 8.34 8.97
C ILE A 65 -3.16 8.17 10.45
N PHE A 66 -4.18 8.19 11.31
CA PHE A 66 -3.99 8.11 12.77
C PHE A 66 -3.93 6.67 13.29
N ALA A 67 -4.49 5.72 12.54
CA ALA A 67 -4.57 4.32 12.90
C ALA A 67 -3.23 3.67 13.30
N PRO A 68 -2.09 3.90 12.61
CA PRO A 68 -0.87 3.18 12.93
C PRO A 68 -0.31 3.53 14.32
N PHE A 69 -0.53 4.76 14.79
CA PHE A 69 -0.13 5.20 16.13
C PHE A 69 -0.93 4.45 17.21
N ALA A 70 -2.25 4.38 17.02
CA ALA A 70 -3.13 3.64 17.92
C ALA A 70 -2.86 2.14 17.87
N GLY A 71 -2.65 1.57 16.68
CA GLY A 71 -2.34 0.17 16.47
C GLY A 71 -1.03 -0.25 17.15
N GLY A 72 0.03 0.56 17.04
CA GLY A 72 1.29 0.32 17.74
C GLY A 72 1.13 0.37 19.27
N TYR A 73 0.51 1.43 19.78
CA TYR A 73 0.28 1.60 21.22
C TYR A 73 -0.57 0.47 21.81
N LEU A 74 -1.68 0.13 21.17
CA LEU A 74 -2.55 -0.97 21.63
C LEU A 74 -1.84 -2.31 21.53
N ALA A 75 -1.07 -2.55 20.47
CA ALA A 75 -0.29 -3.78 20.35
C ALA A 75 0.70 -3.95 21.51
N ASP A 76 1.28 -2.86 22.02
CA ASP A 76 2.14 -2.86 23.20
C ASP A 76 1.34 -3.08 24.50
N ALA A 77 0.19 -2.41 24.64
CA ALA A 77 -0.60 -2.39 25.87
C ALA A 77 -1.45 -3.66 26.08
N MET A 78 -2.28 -4.04 25.10
CA MET A 78 -3.20 -5.18 25.20
C MET A 78 -2.65 -6.46 24.56
N GLY A 79 -1.58 -6.35 23.77
CA GLY A 79 -0.86 -7.46 23.11
C GLY A 79 -1.21 -7.59 21.62
N ARG A 80 -0.26 -8.11 20.83
CA ARG A 80 -0.33 -8.12 19.35
C ARG A 80 -1.58 -8.76 18.80
N ARG A 81 -1.88 -9.99 19.25
CA ARG A 81 -3.05 -10.78 18.82
C ARG A 81 -4.35 -10.02 19.03
N ASN A 82 -4.54 -9.44 20.22
CA ASN A 82 -5.80 -8.79 20.56
C ASN A 82 -6.00 -7.50 19.74
N THR A 83 -4.94 -6.75 19.46
CA THR A 83 -5.01 -5.58 18.58
C THR A 83 -5.31 -5.96 17.13
N ILE A 84 -4.72 -7.05 16.62
CA ILE A 84 -5.04 -7.60 15.29
C ILE A 84 -6.53 -7.98 15.24
N VAL A 85 -7.03 -8.74 16.22
CA VAL A 85 -8.44 -9.15 16.25
C VAL A 85 -9.38 -7.95 16.37
N LEU A 86 -9.07 -6.97 17.22
CA LEU A 86 -9.84 -5.74 17.36
C LEU A 86 -9.93 -4.98 16.02
N SER A 87 -8.80 -4.86 15.33
CA SER A 87 -8.73 -4.22 14.01
C SER A 87 -9.59 -4.95 12.98
N LEU A 88 -9.48 -6.28 12.90
CA LEU A 88 -10.23 -7.09 11.93
C LEU A 88 -11.75 -7.10 12.21
N VAL A 89 -12.16 -7.41 13.45
CA VAL A 89 -13.58 -7.40 13.84
C VAL A 89 -14.17 -6.00 13.68
N GLY A 90 -13.44 -4.98 14.13
CA GLY A 90 -13.83 -3.59 14.00
C GLY A 90 -14.01 -3.16 12.53
N SER A 91 -13.05 -3.53 11.67
CA SER A 91 -13.14 -3.28 10.22
C SER A 91 -14.34 -3.98 9.59
N ALA A 92 -14.60 -5.25 9.93
CA ALA A 92 -15.76 -6.00 9.42
C ALA A 92 -17.11 -5.42 9.87
N VAL A 93 -17.23 -4.97 11.12
CA VAL A 93 -18.44 -4.31 11.61
C VAL A 93 -18.65 -2.97 10.92
N THR A 94 -17.60 -2.17 10.81
CA THR A 94 -17.70 -0.83 10.22
C THR A 94 -17.90 -0.85 8.71
N VAL A 95 -17.36 -1.83 7.98
CA VAL A 95 -17.61 -1.97 6.54
C VAL A 95 -19.09 -2.30 6.28
N LEU A 96 -19.71 -3.18 7.07
CA LEU A 96 -21.17 -3.38 7.03
C LEU A 96 -21.93 -2.12 7.48
N GLY A 97 -21.40 -1.41 8.47
CA GLY A 97 -21.95 -0.14 8.94
C GLY A 97 -22.01 0.93 7.85
N ILE A 98 -21.05 0.96 6.90
CA ILE A 98 -21.09 1.84 5.72
C ILE A 98 -22.31 1.51 4.85
N TYR A 99 -22.61 0.22 4.63
CA TYR A 99 -23.77 -0.19 3.84
C TYR A 99 -25.10 0.21 4.50
N PHE A 100 -25.23 0.04 5.81
CA PHE A 100 -26.47 0.33 6.55
C PHE A 100 -26.60 1.78 7.04
N ALA A 101 -25.63 2.65 6.77
CA ALA A 101 -25.67 4.04 7.22
C ALA A 101 -26.80 4.82 6.53
N SER A 102 -27.76 5.31 7.30
CA SER A 102 -28.94 6.01 6.79
C SER A 102 -28.81 7.54 6.75
N SER A 103 -27.77 8.11 7.39
CA SER A 103 -27.50 9.54 7.38
C SER A 103 -26.11 9.84 6.84
N PHE A 104 -25.95 10.96 6.15
CA PHE A 104 -24.66 11.37 5.60
C PHE A 104 -23.59 11.56 6.68
N ILE A 105 -23.95 12.17 7.82
CA ILE A 105 -23.02 12.34 8.94
C ILE A 105 -22.63 10.98 9.54
N GLY A 106 -23.60 10.07 9.71
CA GLY A 106 -23.34 8.71 10.17
C GLY A 106 -22.42 7.95 9.22
N LEU A 107 -22.61 8.10 7.91
CA LEU A 107 -21.79 7.50 6.87
C LEU A 107 -20.34 8.03 6.89
N VAL A 108 -20.15 9.34 7.09
CA VAL A 108 -18.81 9.94 7.23
C VAL A 108 -18.12 9.43 8.50
N ALA A 109 -18.83 9.40 9.63
CA ALA A 109 -18.28 8.93 10.90
C ALA A 109 -17.90 7.44 10.87
N ILE A 110 -18.77 6.58 10.31
CA ILE A 110 -18.47 5.15 10.21
C ILE A 110 -17.35 4.88 9.21
N SER A 111 -17.21 5.68 8.16
CA SER A 111 -16.11 5.55 7.18
C SER A 111 -14.78 5.96 7.78
N PHE A 112 -14.74 7.04 8.57
CA PHE A 112 -13.57 7.39 9.37
C PHE A 112 -13.17 6.24 10.29
N LEU A 113 -14.14 5.69 11.03
CA LEU A 113 -13.89 4.59 11.95
C LEU A 113 -13.43 3.31 11.21
N HIS A 114 -13.99 3.04 10.04
CA HIS A 114 -13.57 1.94 9.18
C HIS A 114 -12.11 2.06 8.75
N GLY A 115 -11.72 3.24 8.25
CA GLY A 115 -10.31 3.52 7.94
C GLY A 115 -9.42 3.36 9.17
N PHE A 116 -9.83 3.96 10.30
CA PHE A 116 -9.08 3.88 11.55
C PHE A 116 -8.85 2.43 12.01
N LEU A 117 -9.91 1.61 12.08
CA LEU A 117 -9.82 0.22 12.53
C LEU A 117 -9.06 -0.66 11.54
N THR A 118 -9.24 -0.45 10.23
CA THR A 118 -8.55 -1.23 9.19
C THR A 118 -7.03 -1.05 9.25
N TYR A 119 -6.56 0.20 9.37
CA TYR A 119 -5.12 0.50 9.33
C TYR A 119 -4.39 0.26 10.66
N MET A 120 -5.09 -0.07 11.75
CA MET A 120 -4.48 -0.52 13.01
C MET A 120 -3.77 -1.89 12.88
N PHE A 121 -4.19 -2.71 11.91
CA PHE A 121 -3.66 -4.05 11.69
C PHE A 121 -2.15 -4.05 11.44
N GLY A 122 -1.67 -3.16 10.58
CA GLY A 122 -0.29 -3.18 10.04
C GLY A 122 0.80 -3.19 11.12
N PRO A 123 0.84 -2.19 12.03
CA PRO A 123 1.82 -2.16 13.11
C PRO A 123 1.77 -3.39 14.02
N ALA A 124 0.56 -3.87 14.37
CA ALA A 124 0.40 -5.02 15.25
C ALA A 124 0.90 -6.32 14.60
N ALA A 125 0.62 -6.52 13.31
CA ALA A 125 1.11 -7.65 12.52
C ALA A 125 2.62 -7.60 12.31
N ASN A 126 3.18 -6.43 11.99
CA ASN A 126 4.61 -6.24 11.81
C ASN A 126 5.39 -6.51 13.11
N ALA A 127 4.87 -6.03 14.25
CA ALA A 127 5.45 -6.31 15.56
C ALA A 127 5.37 -7.81 15.89
N LEU A 128 4.21 -8.45 15.67
CA LEU A 128 4.07 -9.88 15.88
C LEU A 128 5.05 -10.71 15.05
N MET A 129 5.19 -10.41 13.76
CA MET A 129 6.17 -11.08 12.90
C MET A 129 7.60 -10.87 13.41
N SER A 130 7.93 -9.66 13.88
CA SER A 130 9.24 -9.37 14.45
C SER A 130 9.49 -10.15 15.75
N ASP A 131 8.46 -10.34 16.58
CA ASP A 131 8.54 -11.06 17.85
C ASP A 131 8.70 -12.58 17.65
N VAL A 132 8.09 -13.17 16.61
CA VAL A 132 8.06 -14.63 16.42
C VAL A 132 9.03 -15.17 15.37
N VAL A 133 9.48 -14.35 14.43
CA VAL A 133 10.40 -14.77 13.36
C VAL A 133 11.86 -14.47 13.76
N PRO A 134 12.78 -15.46 13.68
CA PRO A 134 14.21 -15.25 13.89
C PRO A 134 14.76 -14.13 13.00
N ALA A 135 15.69 -13.35 13.54
CA ALA A 135 16.16 -12.10 12.91
C ALA A 135 16.66 -12.31 11.47
N GLU A 136 17.35 -13.42 11.24
CA GLU A 136 17.98 -13.83 9.97
C GLU A 136 16.92 -14.12 8.89
N LYS A 137 15.71 -14.56 9.31
CA LYS A 137 14.62 -14.97 8.43
C LYS A 137 13.57 -13.89 8.21
N ARG A 138 13.64 -12.76 8.92
CA ARG A 138 12.61 -11.70 8.87
C ARG A 138 12.41 -11.13 7.48
N VAL A 139 13.50 -10.90 6.73
CA VAL A 139 13.40 -10.36 5.36
C VAL A 139 12.56 -11.28 4.47
N LEU A 140 12.83 -12.59 4.50
CA LEU A 140 12.06 -13.59 3.76
C LEU A 140 10.60 -13.65 4.25
N ALA A 141 10.37 -13.62 5.57
CA ALA A 141 9.02 -13.63 6.14
C ALA A 141 8.17 -12.42 5.67
N PHE A 142 8.73 -11.20 5.69
CA PHE A 142 8.05 -10.02 5.18
C PHE A 142 7.82 -10.09 3.66
N ALA A 143 8.72 -10.72 2.90
CA ALA A 143 8.53 -10.94 1.47
C ALA A 143 7.38 -11.92 1.18
N ILE A 144 7.30 -13.04 1.91
CA ILE A 144 6.19 -14.01 1.83
C ILE A 144 4.86 -13.33 2.18
N PHE A 145 4.86 -12.55 3.26
CA PHE A 145 3.68 -11.81 3.69
C PHE A 145 3.21 -10.80 2.63
N ARG A 146 4.12 -10.04 2.02
CA ARG A 146 3.80 -9.12 0.92
C ARG A 146 3.25 -9.84 -0.30
N LEU A 147 3.84 -10.98 -0.67
CA LEU A 147 3.37 -11.79 -1.79
C LEU A 147 1.92 -12.23 -1.59
N ALA A 148 1.57 -12.68 -0.38
CA ALA A 148 0.20 -13.05 -0.05
C ALA A 148 -0.78 -11.87 -0.14
N LEU A 149 -0.36 -10.67 0.25
CA LEU A 149 -1.17 -9.46 0.12
C LEU A 149 -1.52 -9.17 -1.35
N ASN A 150 -0.49 -9.14 -2.21
CA ASN A 150 -0.65 -8.86 -3.64
C ASN A 150 -1.45 -9.97 -4.33
N ALA A 151 -1.17 -11.23 -3.99
CA ALA A 151 -1.86 -12.38 -4.58
C ALA A 151 -3.35 -12.42 -4.23
N GLY A 152 -3.72 -12.08 -2.99
CA GLY A 152 -5.13 -11.96 -2.61
C GLY A 152 -5.82 -10.86 -3.41
N PHE A 153 -5.21 -9.67 -3.45
CA PHE A 153 -5.78 -8.52 -4.15
C PHE A 153 -5.92 -8.71 -5.67
N ALA A 154 -5.16 -9.63 -6.28
CA ALA A 154 -5.23 -9.88 -7.72
C ALA A 154 -6.56 -10.43 -8.22
N ALA A 155 -7.19 -11.34 -7.47
CA ALA A 155 -8.47 -11.94 -7.88
C ALA A 155 -9.68 -11.21 -7.29
N GLY A 156 -9.48 -10.46 -6.21
CA GLY A 156 -10.56 -9.82 -5.44
C GLY A 156 -11.47 -8.90 -6.25
N PRO A 157 -10.94 -7.89 -6.96
CA PRO A 157 -11.74 -6.94 -7.73
C PRO A 157 -12.57 -7.58 -8.86
N ALA A 158 -12.04 -8.62 -9.52
CA ALA A 158 -12.77 -9.34 -10.55
C ALA A 158 -13.99 -10.05 -9.95
N VAL A 159 -13.81 -10.75 -8.82
CA VAL A 159 -14.92 -11.38 -8.08
C VAL A 159 -15.91 -10.33 -7.57
N ALA A 160 -15.41 -9.20 -7.04
CA ALA A 160 -16.24 -8.10 -6.57
C ALA A 160 -17.13 -7.52 -7.68
N GLY A 161 -16.63 -7.39 -8.90
CA GLY A 161 -17.42 -6.94 -10.05
C GLY A 161 -18.64 -7.84 -10.31
N PHE A 162 -18.45 -9.16 -10.27
CA PHE A 162 -19.56 -10.12 -10.38
C PHE A 162 -20.53 -10.03 -9.21
N LEU A 163 -20.03 -9.96 -7.97
CA LEU A 163 -20.88 -9.82 -6.78
C LEU A 163 -21.72 -8.53 -6.84
N PHE A 164 -21.11 -7.43 -7.26
CA PHE A 164 -21.75 -6.12 -7.36
C PHE A 164 -22.94 -6.14 -8.34
N THR A 165 -22.82 -6.83 -9.49
CA THR A 165 -23.94 -6.94 -10.45
C THR A 165 -25.18 -7.62 -9.87
N ARG A 166 -25.00 -8.54 -8.91
CA ARG A 166 -26.10 -9.27 -8.29
C ARG A 166 -26.72 -8.46 -7.16
N SER A 167 -25.89 -7.88 -6.31
CA SER A 167 -26.30 -6.93 -5.28
C SER A 167 -25.07 -6.24 -4.69
N PRO A 168 -25.07 -4.90 -4.55
CA PRO A 168 -24.02 -4.20 -3.84
C PRO A 168 -23.79 -4.72 -2.41
N MET A 169 -24.83 -5.25 -1.75
CA MET A 169 -24.69 -5.83 -0.41
C MET A 169 -23.65 -6.96 -0.36
N LEU A 170 -23.51 -7.73 -1.45
CA LEU A 170 -22.63 -8.90 -1.48
C LEU A 170 -21.15 -8.53 -1.39
N ILE A 171 -20.74 -7.36 -1.90
CA ILE A 171 -19.34 -6.91 -1.74
C ILE A 171 -19.05 -6.55 -0.28
N PHE A 172 -19.99 -5.92 0.43
CA PHE A 172 -19.84 -5.58 1.85
C PHE A 172 -19.86 -6.82 2.75
N VAL A 173 -20.79 -7.75 2.50
CA VAL A 173 -20.87 -9.02 3.23
C VAL A 173 -19.64 -9.89 2.96
N GLY A 174 -19.19 -9.99 1.70
CA GLY A 174 -17.99 -10.74 1.34
C GLY A 174 -16.73 -10.19 2.02
N ASP A 175 -16.58 -8.87 2.05
CA ASP A 175 -15.47 -8.20 2.75
C ASP A 175 -15.51 -8.47 4.26
N ALA A 176 -16.68 -8.29 4.88
CA ALA A 176 -16.85 -8.59 6.30
C ALA A 176 -16.59 -10.06 6.63
N VAL A 177 -17.09 -11.00 5.83
CA VAL A 177 -16.92 -12.45 6.06
C VAL A 177 -15.46 -12.86 5.95
N THR A 178 -14.76 -12.47 4.88
CA THR A 178 -13.33 -12.79 4.72
C THR A 178 -12.48 -12.18 5.83
N THR A 179 -12.81 -10.96 6.26
CA THR A 179 -12.18 -10.27 7.39
C THR A 179 -12.45 -10.99 8.72
N LEU A 180 -13.68 -11.44 8.97
CA LEU A 180 -14.05 -12.20 10.17
C LEU A 180 -13.45 -13.60 10.21
N VAL A 181 -13.32 -14.27 9.06
CA VAL A 181 -12.59 -15.54 8.94
C VAL A 181 -11.15 -15.34 9.39
N PHE A 182 -10.49 -14.28 8.91
CA PHE A 182 -9.14 -13.97 9.39
C PHE A 182 -9.13 -13.61 10.89
N ALA A 183 -10.11 -12.84 11.38
CA ALA A 183 -10.21 -12.53 12.80
C ALA A 183 -10.34 -13.81 13.66
N GLY A 184 -11.13 -14.78 13.22
CA GLY A 184 -11.30 -16.07 13.86
C GLY A 184 -10.02 -16.90 13.87
N LEU A 185 -9.31 -16.96 12.72
CA LEU A 185 -8.00 -17.61 12.63
C LEU A 185 -6.96 -16.93 13.53
N ALA A 186 -6.93 -15.59 13.55
CA ALA A 186 -6.04 -14.80 14.37
C ALA A 186 -6.32 -15.04 15.86
N LEU A 187 -7.59 -15.08 16.25
CA LEU A 187 -8.01 -15.38 17.61
C LEU A 187 -7.64 -16.83 17.99
N ALA A 188 -7.93 -17.82 17.15
CA ALA A 188 -7.70 -19.22 17.49
C ALA A 188 -6.21 -19.62 17.50
N LEU A 189 -5.40 -19.07 16.58
CA LEU A 189 -4.10 -19.66 16.24
C LEU A 189 -2.88 -18.75 16.49
N LEU A 190 -3.06 -17.44 16.68
CA LEU A 190 -1.91 -16.58 17.01
C LEU A 190 -1.53 -16.71 18.48
N PRO A 191 -0.25 -16.55 18.82
CA PRO A 191 0.22 -16.62 20.20
C PRO A 191 -0.41 -15.51 21.06
N HIS A 192 -0.81 -15.88 22.27
CA HIS A 192 -1.32 -14.96 23.28
C HIS A 192 -0.18 -14.36 24.11
N GLY A 193 -0.41 -13.21 24.76
CA GLY A 193 0.49 -12.68 25.78
C GLY A 193 1.80 -12.05 25.29
N LEU A 194 2.08 -12.06 23.97
CA LEU A 194 3.21 -11.30 23.41
C LEU A 194 2.96 -9.80 23.57
N ARG A 195 3.58 -9.24 24.61
CA ARG A 195 3.58 -7.82 24.97
C ARG A 195 5.03 -7.37 25.17
N THR A 196 5.38 -6.22 24.64
CA THR A 196 6.68 -5.56 24.84
C THR A 196 6.74 -4.74 26.12
N VAL A 197 5.94 -5.06 27.15
CA VAL A 197 6.02 -4.40 28.46
C VAL A 197 7.18 -5.01 29.26
N LYS A 198 8.39 -4.97 28.69
CA LYS A 198 9.68 -5.08 29.40
C LYS A 198 10.70 -4.19 28.68
N GLY A 199 10.92 -2.99 29.23
CA GLY A 199 12.14 -2.20 28.99
C GLY A 199 12.30 -1.58 27.60
N ARG A 200 11.61 -0.45 27.38
CA ARG A 200 11.87 0.66 26.43
C ARG A 200 10.56 1.14 25.78
N VAL A 201 9.61 1.61 26.59
CA VAL A 201 8.84 2.76 26.11
C VAL A 201 9.84 3.91 26.13
N SER A 202 10.49 4.21 24.99
CA SER A 202 11.14 5.50 24.86
C SER A 202 10.09 6.52 25.26
N SER A 203 10.33 7.26 26.35
CA SER A 203 9.32 8.17 26.88
C SER A 203 8.73 9.01 25.75
N PRO A 204 7.44 9.40 25.78
CA PRO A 204 6.84 10.20 24.71
C PRO A 204 7.70 11.39 24.30
N ARG A 205 8.40 11.98 25.29
CA ARG A 205 9.40 13.03 25.09
C ARG A 205 10.62 12.60 24.27
N VAL A 206 11.22 11.45 24.55
CA VAL A 206 12.37 10.90 23.79
C VAL A 206 11.95 10.53 22.37
N ALA A 207 10.77 9.93 22.21
CA ALA A 207 10.21 9.64 20.89
C ALA A 207 10.01 10.94 20.09
N TRP A 208 9.38 11.94 20.69
CA TRP A 208 9.15 13.26 20.08
C TRP A 208 10.46 13.96 19.67
N LEU A 209 11.44 14.03 20.57
CA LEU A 209 12.74 14.62 20.29
C LEU A 209 13.41 13.94 19.08
N SER A 210 13.34 12.62 19.01
CA SER A 210 13.97 11.88 17.93
C SER A 210 13.23 12.02 16.59
N TRP A 211 11.91 12.20 16.61
CA TRP A 211 11.14 12.63 15.43
C TRP A 211 11.49 14.06 14.99
N LYS A 212 11.67 14.97 15.95
CA LYS A 212 12.12 16.34 15.67
C LYS A 212 13.50 16.37 15.04
N GLU A 213 14.45 15.60 15.57
CA GLU A 213 15.80 15.46 15.00
C GLU A 213 15.75 14.91 13.57
N ALA A 214 14.98 13.85 13.32
CA ALA A 214 14.84 13.28 11.98
C ALA A 214 14.15 14.24 11.00
N ALA A 215 13.19 15.05 11.45
CA ALA A 215 12.57 16.08 10.63
C ALA A 215 13.58 17.17 10.26
N GLN A 216 14.36 17.67 11.21
CA GLN A 216 15.39 18.69 10.97
C GLN A 216 16.47 18.20 10.00
N ASP A 217 16.91 16.96 10.17
CA ASP A 217 17.87 16.30 9.28
C ASP A 217 17.27 16.08 7.88
N GLY A 218 16.05 15.56 7.80
CA GLY A 218 15.32 15.35 6.54
C GLY A 218 15.13 16.65 5.75
N TRP A 219 14.84 17.78 6.42
CA TRP A 219 14.72 19.09 5.80
C TRP A 219 16.01 19.64 5.19
N ARG A 220 17.17 19.16 5.66
CA ARG A 220 18.48 19.52 5.11
C ARG A 220 18.98 18.51 4.08
N ASN A 221 18.34 17.36 3.98
CA ASN A 221 18.70 16.29 3.06
C ASN A 221 18.02 16.51 1.69
N GLY A 222 18.69 17.25 0.81
CA GLY A 222 18.19 17.59 -0.53
C GLY A 222 17.68 16.39 -1.34
N PRO A 223 18.46 15.30 -1.50
CA PRO A 223 18.00 14.09 -2.20
C PRO A 223 16.75 13.45 -1.56
N PHE A 224 16.61 13.55 -0.24
CA PHE A 224 15.42 13.04 0.46
C PHE A 224 14.19 13.90 0.19
N LEU A 225 14.31 15.23 0.27
CA LEU A 225 13.22 16.14 -0.04
C LEU A 225 12.77 15.99 -1.50
N GLN A 226 13.72 15.88 -2.43
CA GLN A 226 13.44 15.63 -3.85
C GLN A 226 12.61 14.35 -4.01
N LEU A 227 13.01 13.25 -3.36
CA LEU A 227 12.26 11.99 -3.36
C LEU A 227 10.89 12.12 -2.69
N LEU A 228 10.79 12.84 -1.58
CA LEU A 228 9.56 13.00 -0.81
C LEU A 228 8.51 13.76 -1.63
N ILE A 229 8.90 14.86 -2.27
CA ILE A 229 8.03 15.66 -3.13
C ILE A 229 7.61 14.84 -4.36
N ALA A 230 8.54 14.18 -5.02
CA ALA A 230 8.22 13.31 -6.17
C ALA A 230 7.24 12.20 -5.79
N LYS A 231 7.45 11.55 -4.64
CA LYS A 231 6.54 10.52 -4.11
C LYS A 231 5.15 11.06 -3.84
N LEU A 232 5.01 12.30 -3.37
CA LEU A 232 3.70 12.90 -3.15
C LEU A 232 2.92 13.03 -4.48
N PHE A 233 3.54 13.59 -5.53
CA PHE A 233 2.90 13.72 -6.84
C PHE A 233 2.56 12.35 -7.46
N MET A 234 3.48 11.39 -7.38
CA MET A 234 3.22 10.02 -7.84
C MET A 234 2.06 9.38 -7.06
N ALA A 235 2.05 9.50 -5.74
CA ALA A 235 1.00 8.92 -4.90
C ALA A 235 -0.37 9.54 -5.18
N VAL A 236 -0.44 10.86 -5.43
CA VAL A 236 -1.67 11.53 -5.85
C VAL A 236 -2.21 10.96 -7.17
N ALA A 237 -1.34 10.68 -8.15
CA ALA A 237 -1.75 10.04 -9.40
C ALA A 237 -2.19 8.59 -9.19
N PHE A 238 -1.46 7.86 -8.35
CA PHE A 238 -1.70 6.45 -8.06
C PHE A 238 -3.07 6.19 -7.42
N VAL A 239 -3.44 6.99 -6.40
CA VAL A 239 -4.70 6.78 -5.67
C VAL A 239 -5.95 7.03 -6.54
N GLN A 240 -5.84 7.71 -7.68
CA GLN A 240 -6.99 7.98 -8.56
C GLN A 240 -7.52 6.74 -9.25
N VAL A 241 -6.65 5.76 -9.52
CA VAL A 241 -7.05 4.48 -10.10
C VAL A 241 -8.07 3.78 -9.20
N PHE A 242 -7.95 3.92 -7.88
CA PHE A 242 -8.89 3.31 -6.94
C PHE A 242 -10.11 4.20 -6.65
N ASN A 243 -9.96 5.53 -6.72
CA ASN A 243 -11.05 6.46 -6.39
C ASN A 243 -12.00 6.75 -7.55
N ILE A 244 -11.48 6.88 -8.78
CA ILE A 244 -12.21 7.46 -9.92
C ILE A 244 -12.42 6.48 -11.07
N LEU A 245 -11.53 5.49 -11.25
CA LEU A 245 -11.64 4.58 -12.39
C LEU A 245 -12.98 3.85 -12.46
N ALA A 246 -13.55 3.44 -11.32
CA ALA A 246 -14.88 2.83 -11.26
C ALA A 246 -15.99 3.77 -11.75
N LEU A 247 -15.89 5.07 -11.42
CA LEU A 247 -16.84 6.09 -11.82
C LEU A 247 -16.73 6.40 -13.32
N ASP A 248 -15.50 6.55 -13.80
CA ASP A 248 -15.21 6.93 -15.18
C ASP A 248 -15.51 5.79 -16.17
N THR A 249 -15.15 4.55 -15.85
CA THR A 249 -15.53 3.38 -16.66
C THR A 249 -17.05 3.23 -16.77
N LYS A 250 -17.78 3.35 -15.66
CA LYS A 250 -19.25 3.34 -15.64
C LYS A 250 -19.84 4.48 -16.49
N ALA A 251 -19.29 5.69 -16.37
CA ALA A 251 -19.73 6.86 -17.15
C ALA A 251 -19.52 6.69 -18.67
N ARG A 252 -18.53 5.90 -19.07
CA ARG A 252 -18.24 5.54 -20.48
C ARG A 252 -18.94 4.26 -20.95
N GLY A 253 -19.84 3.70 -20.15
CA GLY A 253 -20.70 2.58 -20.55
C GLY A 253 -20.15 1.18 -20.23
N LEU A 254 -18.99 1.06 -19.58
CA LEU A 254 -18.49 -0.24 -19.13
C LEU A 254 -19.35 -0.77 -17.99
N THR A 255 -19.54 -2.08 -17.98
CA THR A 255 -20.18 -2.82 -16.91
C THR A 255 -19.28 -2.90 -15.66
N THR A 256 -19.87 -3.18 -14.51
CA THR A 256 -19.13 -3.37 -13.26
C THR A 256 -18.25 -4.62 -13.29
N VAL A 257 -18.62 -5.62 -14.09
CA VAL A 257 -17.79 -6.81 -14.34
C VAL A 257 -16.55 -6.41 -15.11
N GLU A 258 -16.69 -5.66 -16.19
CA GLU A 258 -15.57 -5.18 -17.00
C GLU A 258 -14.58 -4.32 -16.19
N TYR A 259 -15.08 -3.39 -15.38
CA TYR A 259 -14.24 -2.65 -14.43
C TYR A 259 -13.52 -3.60 -13.45
N GLY A 260 -14.23 -4.56 -12.88
CA GLY A 260 -13.65 -5.58 -12.00
C GLY A 260 -12.57 -6.41 -12.68
N LEU A 261 -12.74 -6.76 -13.96
CA LEU A 261 -11.74 -7.48 -14.76
C LEU A 261 -10.50 -6.62 -15.02
N VAL A 262 -10.67 -5.33 -15.33
CA VAL A 262 -9.55 -4.38 -15.49
C VAL A 262 -8.75 -4.27 -14.18
N MET A 263 -9.43 -4.16 -13.04
CA MET A 263 -8.77 -4.15 -11.72
C MET A 263 -8.11 -5.50 -11.38
N GLY A 264 -8.72 -6.62 -11.73
CA GLY A 264 -8.13 -7.94 -11.55
C GLY A 264 -6.88 -8.15 -12.44
N PHE A 265 -6.88 -7.57 -13.63
CA PHE A 265 -5.75 -7.63 -14.56
C PHE A 265 -4.49 -6.95 -14.00
N ASN A 266 -4.63 -5.85 -13.24
CA ASN A 266 -3.52 -5.24 -12.50
C ASN A 266 -2.83 -6.27 -11.60
N GLY A 267 -3.55 -6.91 -10.70
CA GLY A 267 -2.92 -7.87 -9.79
C GLY A 267 -2.45 -9.16 -10.48
N PHE A 268 -3.10 -9.58 -11.57
CA PHE A 268 -2.60 -10.68 -12.40
C PHE A 268 -1.23 -10.38 -13.00
N ILE A 269 -1.03 -9.19 -13.59
CA ILE A 269 0.27 -8.76 -14.10
C ILE A 269 1.31 -8.76 -12.96
N ILE A 270 0.98 -8.18 -11.81
CA ILE A 270 1.89 -8.13 -10.65
C ILE A 270 2.35 -9.54 -10.28
N MET A 271 1.41 -10.48 -10.16
CA MET A 271 1.72 -11.86 -9.77
C MET A 271 2.68 -12.55 -10.74
N VAL A 272 2.53 -12.32 -12.04
CA VAL A 272 3.32 -12.99 -13.10
C VAL A 272 4.65 -12.28 -13.35
N VAL A 273 4.67 -10.94 -13.29
CA VAL A 273 5.75 -10.10 -13.84
C VAL A 273 6.63 -9.46 -12.76
N GLU A 274 6.12 -9.18 -11.55
CA GLU A 274 6.85 -8.40 -10.53
C GLU A 274 8.19 -9.04 -10.17
N LEU A 275 8.22 -10.35 -9.95
CA LEU A 275 9.45 -11.05 -9.53
C LEU A 275 10.54 -11.06 -10.62
N PRO A 276 10.27 -11.49 -11.88
CA PRO A 276 11.26 -11.38 -12.95
C PRO A 276 11.73 -9.95 -13.18
N LEU A 277 10.80 -9.00 -13.20
CA LEU A 277 11.08 -7.59 -13.45
C LEU A 277 11.96 -7.00 -12.34
N ALA A 278 11.66 -7.28 -11.07
CA ALA A 278 12.45 -6.82 -9.93
C ALA A 278 13.91 -7.33 -9.98
N GLN A 279 14.14 -8.59 -10.41
CA GLN A 279 15.51 -9.09 -10.56
C GLN A 279 16.26 -8.39 -11.70
N TRP A 280 15.57 -8.15 -12.81
CA TRP A 280 16.12 -7.43 -13.95
C TRP A 280 16.47 -5.98 -13.64
N ILE A 281 15.65 -5.29 -12.85
CA ILE A 281 15.83 -3.87 -12.53
C ILE A 281 16.99 -3.60 -11.57
N LYS A 282 17.32 -4.54 -10.67
CA LYS A 282 18.38 -4.37 -9.64
C LYS A 282 19.75 -4.01 -10.21
N ARG A 283 20.02 -4.31 -11.48
CA ARG A 283 21.28 -3.98 -12.16
C ARG A 283 21.42 -2.50 -12.54
N PHE A 284 20.36 -1.70 -12.36
CA PHE A 284 20.32 -0.29 -12.72
C PHE A 284 20.29 0.61 -11.47
N PRO A 285 20.79 1.86 -11.56
CA PRO A 285 20.78 2.80 -10.45
C PRO A 285 19.36 3.17 -10.00
N ALA A 286 19.11 3.15 -8.68
CA ALA A 286 17.76 3.27 -8.13
C ALA A 286 17.06 4.61 -8.43
N LYS A 287 17.80 5.72 -8.45
CA LYS A 287 17.22 7.07 -8.69
C LYS A 287 16.58 7.22 -10.08
N PRO A 288 17.29 7.04 -11.21
CA PRO A 288 16.69 7.18 -12.54
C PRO A 288 15.64 6.11 -12.84
N VAL A 289 15.80 4.90 -12.30
CA VAL A 289 14.78 3.85 -12.42
C VAL A 289 13.51 4.22 -11.65
N SER A 290 13.62 4.82 -10.47
CA SER A 290 12.46 5.35 -9.74
C SER A 290 11.74 6.42 -10.56
N ALA A 291 12.50 7.33 -11.17
CA ALA A 291 11.94 8.36 -12.05
C ALA A 291 11.22 7.75 -13.26
N LEU A 292 11.82 6.73 -13.90
CA LEU A 292 11.19 6.00 -14.99
C LEU A 292 9.87 5.36 -14.54
N GLY A 293 9.86 4.69 -13.39
CA GLY A 293 8.65 4.10 -12.83
C GLY A 293 7.55 5.13 -12.58
N PHE A 294 7.89 6.29 -12.01
CA PHE A 294 6.93 7.39 -11.80
C PHE A 294 6.37 7.94 -13.12
N GLY A 295 7.23 8.05 -14.13
CA GLY A 295 6.84 8.49 -15.46
C GLY A 295 5.89 7.50 -16.13
N ILE A 296 6.16 6.19 -16.02
CA ILE A 296 5.30 5.13 -16.55
C ILE A 296 3.94 5.12 -15.82
N ILE A 297 3.91 5.30 -14.49
CA ILE A 297 2.63 5.49 -13.76
C ILE A 297 1.87 6.69 -14.33
N GLY A 298 2.55 7.83 -14.55
CA GLY A 298 1.95 9.01 -15.16
C GLY A 298 1.40 8.74 -16.56
N LEU A 299 2.13 8.03 -17.40
CA LEU A 299 1.67 7.63 -18.74
C LEU A 299 0.46 6.68 -18.65
N GLY A 300 0.47 5.72 -17.74
CA GLY A 300 -0.66 4.82 -17.47
C GLY A 300 -1.90 5.61 -17.05
N CYS A 301 -1.78 6.48 -16.03
CA CYS A 301 -2.89 7.35 -15.60
C CYS A 301 -3.39 8.26 -16.73
N GLY A 302 -2.49 8.90 -17.47
CA GLY A 302 -2.83 9.77 -18.60
C GLY A 302 -3.53 9.02 -19.74
N SER A 303 -3.16 7.77 -19.99
CA SER A 303 -3.76 6.96 -21.06
C SER A 303 -5.24 6.62 -20.82
N PHE A 304 -5.71 6.58 -19.57
CA PHE A 304 -7.15 6.44 -19.27
C PHE A 304 -7.99 7.61 -19.80
N ALA A 305 -7.40 8.77 -20.07
CA ALA A 305 -8.12 9.88 -20.69
C ALA A 305 -8.69 9.50 -22.07
N PHE A 306 -7.97 8.64 -22.80
CA PHE A 306 -8.26 8.28 -24.19
C PHE A 306 -8.96 6.94 -24.35
N ALA A 307 -9.17 6.19 -23.26
CA ALA A 307 -9.80 4.86 -23.29
C ALA A 307 -11.33 4.95 -23.37
N ASN A 308 -11.91 4.42 -24.43
CA ASN A 308 -13.34 4.29 -24.68
C ASN A 308 -13.77 2.82 -24.70
N GLU A 309 -12.90 1.93 -25.17
CA GLU A 309 -13.17 0.49 -25.28
C GLU A 309 -12.47 -0.31 -24.17
N LEU A 310 -13.05 -1.47 -23.81
CA LEU A 310 -12.53 -2.33 -22.73
C LEU A 310 -11.03 -2.67 -22.89
N TRP A 311 -10.58 -2.97 -24.10
CA TRP A 311 -9.19 -3.32 -24.36
C TRP A 311 -8.23 -2.15 -24.13
N GLU A 312 -8.67 -0.91 -24.34
CA GLU A 312 -7.87 0.30 -24.09
C GLU A 312 -7.64 0.49 -22.59
N PHE A 313 -8.65 0.17 -21.76
CA PHE A 313 -8.50 0.14 -20.31
C PHE A 313 -7.51 -0.94 -19.85
N PHE A 314 -7.48 -2.11 -20.49
CA PHE A 314 -6.46 -3.13 -20.20
C PHE A 314 -5.05 -2.65 -20.55
N VAL A 315 -4.86 -1.98 -21.69
CA VAL A 315 -3.55 -1.40 -22.08
C VAL A 315 -3.12 -0.32 -21.08
N ALA A 316 -4.01 0.61 -20.75
CA ALA A 316 -3.75 1.68 -19.78
C ALA A 316 -3.41 1.12 -18.39
N MET A 317 -4.16 0.13 -17.93
CA MET A 317 -3.90 -0.57 -16.67
C MET A 317 -2.58 -1.34 -16.73
N GLY A 318 -2.23 -1.96 -17.86
CA GLY A 318 -0.95 -2.63 -18.05
C GLY A 318 0.23 -1.66 -17.90
N LEU A 319 0.16 -0.49 -18.52
CA LEU A 319 1.15 0.57 -18.37
C LEU A 319 1.25 1.04 -16.92
N PHE A 320 0.12 1.36 -16.28
CA PHE A 320 0.08 1.74 -14.88
C PHE A 320 0.76 0.70 -13.98
N THR A 321 0.45 -0.57 -14.20
CA THR A 321 0.97 -1.70 -13.41
C THR A 321 2.47 -1.91 -13.62
N LEU A 322 2.97 -1.77 -14.85
CA LEU A 322 4.41 -1.80 -15.11
C LEU A 322 5.13 -0.68 -14.35
N GLY A 323 4.56 0.52 -14.36
CA GLY A 323 5.08 1.65 -13.59
C GLY A 323 5.09 1.38 -12.10
N GLU A 324 4.00 0.82 -11.55
CA GLU A 324 3.87 0.41 -10.14
C GLU A 324 4.98 -0.55 -9.71
N MET A 325 5.19 -1.63 -10.47
CA MET A 325 6.20 -2.66 -10.17
C MET A 325 7.64 -2.12 -10.21
N ILE A 326 7.90 -1.06 -10.98
CA ILE A 326 9.20 -0.37 -11.01
C ILE A 326 9.29 0.63 -9.84
N ALA A 327 8.30 1.50 -9.74
CA ALA A 327 8.30 2.67 -8.87
C ALA A 327 8.36 2.31 -7.38
N LEU A 328 7.48 1.43 -6.91
CA LEU A 328 7.30 1.18 -5.48
C LEU A 328 8.53 0.54 -4.83
N PRO A 329 9.07 -0.61 -5.31
CA PRO A 329 10.22 -1.24 -4.68
C PRO A 329 11.50 -0.42 -4.84
N VAL A 330 11.74 0.19 -6.01
CA VAL A 330 12.99 0.90 -6.29
C VAL A 330 13.04 2.23 -5.54
N SER A 331 11.93 2.98 -5.47
CA SER A 331 11.89 4.24 -4.72
C SER A 331 11.99 4.03 -3.21
N ALA A 332 11.55 2.88 -2.69
CA ALA A 332 11.81 2.46 -1.32
C ALA A 332 13.31 2.18 -1.10
N ALA A 333 13.96 1.45 -2.00
CA ALA A 333 15.40 1.18 -1.94
C ALA A 333 16.24 2.47 -2.01
N TYR A 334 15.91 3.39 -2.92
CA TYR A 334 16.57 4.69 -2.99
C TYR A 334 16.35 5.51 -1.70
N GLY A 335 15.14 5.49 -1.15
CA GLY A 335 14.86 6.10 0.16
C GLY A 335 15.74 5.55 1.29
N ALA A 336 16.01 4.24 1.31
CA ALA A 336 16.89 3.62 2.28
C ALA A 336 18.37 4.01 2.11
N GLN A 337 18.81 4.28 0.88
CA GLN A 337 20.17 4.76 0.56
C GLN A 337 20.38 6.21 1.00
N VAL A 338 19.35 7.05 0.84
CA VAL A 338 19.41 8.47 1.21
C VAL A 338 19.25 8.70 2.72
N ALA A 339 18.55 7.80 3.40
CA ALA A 339 18.26 7.92 4.83
C ALA A 339 19.47 7.53 5.71
N PRO A 340 19.89 8.38 6.67
CA PRO A 340 20.90 8.02 7.66
C PRO A 340 20.48 6.81 8.49
N GLU A 341 21.43 5.95 8.86
CA GLU A 341 21.14 4.71 9.60
C GLU A 341 20.37 4.98 10.92
N LYS A 342 20.76 6.04 11.66
CA LYS A 342 20.10 6.46 12.91
C LYS A 342 18.61 6.81 12.74
N TYR A 343 18.21 7.31 11.58
CA TYR A 343 16.86 7.85 11.33
C TYR A 343 16.08 7.08 10.26
N ARG A 344 16.62 5.99 9.72
CA ARG A 344 16.03 5.26 8.58
C ARG A 344 14.54 4.95 8.77
N GLY A 345 14.14 4.42 9.92
CA GLY A 345 12.72 4.16 10.21
C GLY A 345 11.82 5.40 10.17
N ARG A 346 12.31 6.56 10.63
CA ARG A 346 11.56 7.83 10.62
C ARG A 346 11.46 8.43 9.23
N TYR A 347 12.51 8.26 8.41
CA TYR A 347 12.49 8.60 6.99
C TYR A 347 11.40 7.84 6.23
N PHE A 348 11.28 6.54 6.46
CA PHE A 348 10.16 5.75 5.92
C PHE A 348 8.80 6.15 6.52
N GLY A 349 8.78 6.61 7.77
CA GLY A 349 7.59 7.22 8.38
C GLY A 349 7.06 8.43 7.60
N PHE A 350 7.94 9.31 7.11
CA PHE A 350 7.53 10.42 6.24
C PHE A 350 6.94 9.95 4.91
N PHE A 351 7.40 8.82 4.34
CA PHE A 351 6.75 8.24 3.15
C PHE A 351 5.30 7.83 3.44
N SER A 352 5.04 7.22 4.59
CA SER A 352 3.67 6.88 4.99
C SER A 352 2.79 8.12 5.18
N VAL A 353 3.34 9.21 5.73
CA VAL A 353 2.62 10.49 5.85
C VAL A 353 2.28 11.06 4.48
N MET A 354 3.20 11.02 3.51
CA MET A 354 2.92 11.47 2.14
C MET A 354 1.83 10.62 1.47
N TRP A 355 1.84 9.31 1.69
CA TRP A 355 0.78 8.44 1.19
C TRP A 355 -0.58 8.79 1.78
N GLY A 356 -0.65 8.96 3.11
CA GLY A 356 -1.87 9.39 3.79
C GLY A 356 -2.39 10.74 3.29
N PHE A 357 -1.49 11.72 3.14
CA PHE A 357 -1.84 13.03 2.58
C PHE A 357 -2.33 12.92 1.13
N SER A 358 -1.68 12.08 0.31
CA SER A 358 -2.10 11.84 -1.07
C SER A 358 -3.49 11.21 -1.17
N ALA A 359 -3.88 10.34 -0.23
CA ALA A 359 -5.21 9.75 -0.19
C ALA A 359 -6.29 10.79 0.12
N VAL A 360 -6.01 11.75 1.02
CA VAL A 360 -6.90 12.88 1.33
C VAL A 360 -6.99 13.86 0.17
N VAL A 361 -5.86 14.24 -0.45
CA VAL A 361 -5.86 15.08 -1.67
C VAL A 361 -6.57 14.33 -2.80
N GLY A 362 -6.37 13.03 -2.90
CA GLY A 362 -6.93 12.20 -3.93
C GLY A 362 -8.45 12.06 -3.83
N SER A 363 -9.01 12.07 -2.62
CA SER A 363 -10.47 12.09 -2.45
C SER A 363 -11.07 13.42 -2.93
N ALA A 364 -10.36 14.54 -2.78
CA ALA A 364 -10.77 15.82 -3.37
C ALA A 364 -10.73 15.80 -4.91
N GLY A 365 -9.89 14.95 -5.52
CA GLY A 365 -9.83 14.71 -6.96
C GLY A 365 -11.17 14.30 -7.59
N ILE A 366 -12.03 13.62 -6.83
CA ILE A 366 -13.39 13.24 -7.25
C ILE A 366 -14.25 14.47 -7.59
N ARG A 367 -14.06 15.60 -6.88
CA ARG A 367 -14.77 16.85 -7.16
C ARG A 367 -14.22 17.58 -8.38
N ILE A 368 -12.94 17.40 -8.69
CA ILE A 368 -12.35 17.99 -9.90
C ILE A 368 -12.79 17.18 -11.11
N TYR A 369 -12.82 15.84 -10.99
CA TYR A 369 -13.41 14.97 -12.01
C TYR A 369 -14.86 15.35 -12.36
N GLU A 370 -15.66 15.78 -11.38
CA GLU A 370 -17.03 16.28 -11.64
C GLU A 370 -17.08 17.44 -12.65
N SER A 371 -16.08 18.33 -12.67
CA SER A 371 -16.09 19.51 -13.53
C SER A 371 -15.41 19.32 -14.88
N ILE A 372 -14.40 18.46 -14.97
CA ILE A 372 -13.61 18.28 -16.20
C ILE A 372 -13.72 16.87 -16.82
N GLY A 373 -14.43 15.95 -16.17
CA GLY A 373 -14.60 14.57 -16.60
C GLY A 373 -13.27 13.85 -16.82
N SER A 374 -13.19 13.12 -17.92
CA SER A 374 -12.04 12.29 -18.32
C SER A 374 -10.73 13.07 -18.49
N ASN A 375 -10.77 14.40 -18.66
CA ASN A 375 -9.57 15.24 -18.69
C ASN A 375 -8.80 15.21 -17.35
N TRP A 376 -9.45 14.80 -16.26
CA TRP A 376 -8.78 14.55 -14.98
C TRP A 376 -7.62 13.57 -15.11
N TRP A 377 -7.76 12.54 -15.95
CA TRP A 377 -6.69 11.57 -16.19
C TRP A 377 -5.43 12.23 -16.76
N LEU A 378 -5.55 13.25 -17.61
CA LEU A 378 -4.41 14.03 -18.12
C LEU A 378 -3.68 14.80 -16.99
N LEU A 379 -4.43 15.40 -16.06
CA LEU A 379 -3.83 16.08 -14.91
C LEU A 379 -3.09 15.10 -13.99
N THR A 380 -3.69 13.93 -13.74
CA THR A 380 -3.06 12.90 -12.91
C THR A 380 -1.85 12.28 -13.59
N GLY A 381 -1.90 12.11 -14.92
CA GLY A 381 -0.76 11.70 -15.72
C GLY A 381 0.37 12.73 -15.68
N ALA A 382 0.03 14.01 -15.77
CA ALA A 382 0.99 15.11 -15.60
C ALA A 382 1.61 15.11 -14.20
N CYS A 383 0.88 14.76 -13.13
CA CYS A 383 1.46 14.57 -11.80
C CYS A 383 2.52 13.45 -11.77
N GLY A 384 2.26 12.31 -12.41
CA GLY A 384 3.25 11.22 -12.50
C GLY A 384 4.50 11.59 -13.32
N VAL A 385 4.32 12.28 -14.44
CA VAL A 385 5.43 12.80 -15.26
C VAL A 385 6.21 13.87 -14.51
N LEU A 386 5.54 14.77 -13.78
CA LEU A 386 6.17 15.76 -12.92
C LEU A 386 6.96 15.09 -11.79
N ALA A 387 6.44 14.03 -11.18
CA ALA A 387 7.16 13.24 -10.19
C ALA A 387 8.46 12.66 -10.76
N ALA A 388 8.42 12.15 -12.00
CA ALA A 388 9.62 11.70 -12.70
C ALA A 388 10.61 12.84 -12.95
N ALA A 389 10.14 13.98 -13.48
CA ALA A 389 10.95 15.16 -13.76
C ALA A 389 11.62 15.72 -12.50
N ILE A 390 10.91 15.72 -11.36
CA ILE A 390 11.46 16.13 -10.06
C ILE A 390 12.61 15.21 -9.65
N LEU A 391 12.54 13.89 -9.91
CA LEU A 391 13.62 12.95 -9.55
C LEU A 391 14.79 12.95 -10.53
N ILE A 392 14.59 13.30 -11.80
CA ILE A 392 15.68 13.42 -12.77
C ILE A 392 16.53 14.64 -12.36
N PRO A 393 17.85 14.46 -12.14
CA PRO A 393 18.69 15.56 -11.71
C PRO A 393 18.84 16.61 -12.81
N VAL A 394 18.38 17.84 -12.54
CA VAL A 394 19.01 19.07 -13.09
C VAL A 394 20.39 19.30 -12.45
N PHE A 395 20.72 18.63 -11.33
CA PHE A 395 22.02 18.72 -10.66
C PHE A 395 22.62 17.34 -10.38
N ARG A 396 23.83 17.11 -10.91
CA ARG A 396 24.68 15.93 -10.68
C ARG A 396 24.73 15.59 -9.18
N ASP A 397 24.20 14.43 -8.79
CA ASP A 397 24.46 13.87 -7.46
C ASP A 397 25.97 13.58 -7.34
N THR A 398 26.66 14.28 -6.44
CA THR A 398 28.09 14.15 -6.15
C THR A 398 28.40 13.12 -5.06
N ARG A 399 27.51 12.16 -4.78
CA ARG A 399 27.80 11.08 -3.82
C ARG A 399 28.21 9.80 -4.55
N PRO A 400 29.40 9.23 -4.27
CA PRO A 400 29.88 8.03 -4.95
C PRO A 400 29.00 6.81 -4.60
N ALA A 401 28.89 5.90 -5.56
CA ALA A 401 28.17 4.64 -5.44
C ALA A 401 28.85 3.75 -4.38
N ILE A 402 28.12 3.38 -3.32
CA ILE A 402 28.62 2.51 -2.23
C ILE A 402 28.48 1.00 -2.58
N PHE A 403 28.31 0.67 -3.87
CA PHE A 403 28.27 -0.71 -4.35
C PHE A 403 29.35 -0.95 -5.42
N THR A 404 30.59 -0.63 -5.09
CA THR A 404 31.77 -1.24 -5.72
C THR A 404 32.71 -1.73 -4.62
N GLU A 405 32.77 -3.06 -4.51
CA GLU A 405 33.82 -3.88 -3.91
C GLU A 405 34.22 -3.60 -2.44
N LYS A 406 33.68 -4.44 -1.56
CA LYS A 406 34.38 -4.86 -0.35
C LYS A 406 34.75 -6.33 -0.51
N SER A 407 35.70 -6.62 -1.39
CA SER A 407 36.30 -7.96 -1.55
C SER A 407 37.70 -7.87 -2.18
N SER A 408 38.71 -7.47 -1.40
CA SER A 408 40.11 -7.83 -1.71
C SER A 408 41.12 -7.65 -0.57
N ASP A 409 40.83 -6.91 0.52
CA ASP A 409 41.90 -6.54 1.47
C ASP A 409 41.81 -7.25 2.83
N SER A 410 41.72 -8.59 2.80
CA SER A 410 41.99 -9.40 4.01
C SER A 410 42.76 -10.70 3.75
N MET A 411 43.50 -10.81 2.65
CA MET A 411 44.37 -11.97 2.35
C MET A 411 45.80 -11.54 1.99
N GLY A 412 46.43 -10.70 2.81
CA GLY A 412 47.81 -10.24 2.57
C GLY A 412 48.65 -10.01 3.82
N ALA A 413 48.38 -10.71 4.93
CA ALA A 413 49.19 -10.62 6.14
C ALA A 413 49.23 -11.97 6.89
N ALA A 414 49.78 -12.98 6.23
CA ALA A 414 50.45 -14.12 6.86
C ALA A 414 51.26 -14.83 5.74
N GLU A 415 52.53 -15.10 6.01
CA GLU A 415 53.54 -15.72 5.10
C GLU A 415 54.40 -14.75 4.28
N SER A 416 55.42 -14.17 4.93
CA SER A 416 56.84 -14.35 4.56
C SER A 416 57.74 -13.68 5.60
#